data_AF-A0A444JHH6-F1
#
_entry.id   AF-A0A444JHH6-F1
#
_cell.length_a   1.000
_cell.length_b   1.000
_cell.length_c   1.000
_cell.angle_alpha   90.00
_cell.angle_beta   90.00
_cell.angle_gamma   90.00
#
_symmetry.space_group_name_H-M   'P 1'
#
loop_
_entity.id
_entity.type
_entity.pdbx_description
1 polymer ?
#
loop_
_entity_poly.entity_id
_entity_poly.type
_entity_poly.pdbx_seq_one_letter_code
_entity_poly.pdbx_strand_id
1 'polypeptide(L)'
;GWPEVDSEDFKRYFPTSTLVTGYDIIFFWVSRMIFQSLEFTGRQPFQNVLIHGLIRDEEGRKMSKSLGNGIDPMDVIDKYGTDSLRWFLSNGSAPGQDVRFSYEKMDASWNFINKIW
;
A
#
# COMPACT_ATOMS: atom_id res chain seq x y z
N GLY A 1 -18.25 -17.62 -2.65
CA GLY A 1 -17.90 -16.20 -2.84
C GLY A 1 -18.80 -15.57 -3.88
N TRP A 2 -18.72 -14.25 -4.12
CA TRP A 2 -19.50 -13.58 -5.18
C TRP A 2 -19.34 -14.32 -6.53
N PRO A 3 -20.41 -14.62 -7.29
CA PRO A 3 -21.78 -14.08 -7.17
C PRO A 3 -22.73 -14.79 -6.19
N GLU A 4 -22.30 -15.84 -5.51
CA GLU A 4 -23.14 -16.60 -4.57
C GLU A 4 -23.28 -15.85 -3.24
N VAL A 5 -24.31 -14.99 -3.13
CA VAL A 5 -24.59 -14.18 -1.94
C VAL A 5 -24.91 -15.02 -0.70
N ASP A 6 -25.33 -16.27 -0.90
CA ASP A 6 -25.62 -17.18 0.19
C ASP A 6 -24.40 -17.91 0.76
N SER A 7 -23.26 -17.84 0.06
CA SER A 7 -22.01 -18.44 0.52
C SER A 7 -21.55 -17.87 1.85
N GLU A 8 -20.98 -18.73 2.70
CA GLU A 8 -20.50 -18.37 4.04
C GLU A 8 -19.50 -17.21 3.99
N ASP A 9 -18.55 -17.26 3.04
CA ASP A 9 -17.54 -16.21 2.86
C ASP A 9 -18.16 -14.85 2.54
N PHE A 10 -19.18 -14.81 1.68
CA PHE A 10 -19.82 -13.54 1.30
C PHE A 10 -20.53 -12.94 2.50
N LYS A 11 -21.32 -13.74 3.24
CA LYS A 11 -22.02 -13.29 4.44
C LYS A 11 -21.06 -12.84 5.54
N ARG A 12 -19.91 -13.51 5.68
CA ARG A 12 -18.93 -13.25 6.74
C ARG A 12 -18.04 -12.03 6.45
N TYR A 13 -17.57 -11.88 5.21
CA TYR A 13 -16.51 -10.92 4.89
C TYR A 13 -16.99 -9.71 4.09
N PHE A 14 -18.22 -9.70 3.55
CA PHE A 14 -18.74 -8.57 2.80
C PHE A 14 -19.79 -7.76 3.60
N PRO A 15 -19.60 -6.43 3.75
CA PRO A 15 -18.49 -5.62 3.23
C PRO A 15 -17.22 -5.75 4.06
N THR A 16 -16.08 -5.51 3.43
CA THR A 16 -14.77 -5.53 4.08
C THR A 16 -14.57 -4.32 5.01
N SER A 17 -13.66 -4.40 5.97
CA SER A 17 -13.45 -3.30 6.93
C SER A 17 -12.68 -2.13 6.33
N THR A 18 -11.57 -2.36 5.65
CA THR A 18 -10.69 -1.30 5.15
C THR A 18 -10.04 -1.67 3.82
N LEU A 19 -10.14 -0.79 2.83
CA LEU A 19 -9.31 -0.83 1.61
C LEU A 19 -8.09 0.08 1.81
N VAL A 20 -6.88 -0.45 1.61
CA VAL A 20 -5.61 0.31 1.64
C VAL A 20 -5.07 0.44 0.22
N THR A 21 -4.82 1.65 -0.26
CA THR A 21 -4.33 1.87 -1.63
C THR A 21 -3.64 3.23 -1.82
N GLY A 22 -2.84 3.34 -2.88
CA GLY A 22 -2.31 4.61 -3.38
C GLY A 22 -3.40 5.49 -4.02
N TYR A 23 -3.20 6.80 -3.99
CA TYR A 23 -4.17 7.76 -4.58
C TYR A 23 -4.24 7.71 -6.10
N ASP A 24 -3.24 7.14 -6.77
CA ASP A 24 -3.12 7.16 -8.23
C ASP A 24 -4.16 6.27 -8.94
N ILE A 25 -4.81 5.37 -8.21
CA ILE A 25 -5.87 4.50 -8.73
C ILE A 25 -7.24 4.73 -8.09
N ILE A 26 -7.49 5.88 -7.44
CA ILE A 26 -8.80 6.20 -6.85
C ILE A 26 -9.93 6.06 -7.89
N PHE A 27 -9.79 6.71 -9.05
CA PHE A 27 -10.83 6.67 -10.09
C PHE A 27 -10.90 5.33 -10.84
N PHE A 28 -9.74 4.69 -11.04
CA PHE A 28 -9.66 3.47 -11.85
C PHE A 28 -9.99 2.20 -11.07
N TRP A 29 -9.90 2.24 -9.74
CA TRP A 29 -10.11 1.08 -8.87
C TRP A 29 -11.17 1.37 -7.80
N VAL A 30 -10.88 2.28 -6.86
CA VAL A 30 -11.73 2.53 -5.68
C VAL A 30 -13.15 2.92 -6.10
N SER A 31 -13.30 3.93 -6.97
CA SER A 31 -14.60 4.36 -7.45
C SER A 31 -15.32 3.25 -8.21
N ARG A 32 -14.61 2.46 -9.03
CA ARG A 32 -15.21 1.35 -9.78
C ARG A 32 -15.73 0.24 -8.89
N MET A 33 -15.00 -0.10 -7.83
CA MET A 33 -15.47 -1.06 -6.82
C MET A 33 -16.76 -0.57 -6.15
N ILE A 34 -16.82 0.72 -5.78
CA ILE A 34 -18.01 1.31 -5.16
C ILE A 34 -19.21 1.22 -6.10
N PHE A 35 -19.06 1.67 -7.35
CA PHE A 35 -20.16 1.64 -8.33
C PHE A 35 -20.68 0.22 -8.55
N GLN A 36 -19.79 -0.75 -8.80
CA GLN A 36 -20.19 -2.14 -9.06
C GLN A 36 -20.83 -2.79 -7.83
N SER A 37 -20.29 -2.54 -6.65
CA SER A 37 -20.85 -3.08 -5.40
C SER A 37 -22.24 -2.52 -5.13
N LEU A 38 -22.44 -1.22 -5.32
CA LEU A 38 -23.76 -0.59 -5.17
C LEU A 38 -24.76 -1.14 -6.20
N GLU A 39 -24.34 -1.28 -7.45
CA GLU A 39 -25.20 -1.84 -8.52
C GLU A 39 -25.64 -3.28 -8.21
N PHE A 40 -24.70 -4.16 -7.82
CA PHE A 40 -24.99 -5.58 -7.67
C PHE A 40 -25.51 -5.99 -6.29
N THR A 41 -25.20 -5.23 -5.25
CA THR A 41 -25.51 -5.62 -3.86
C THR A 41 -26.26 -4.57 -3.06
N GLY A 42 -26.40 -3.34 -3.59
CA GLY A 42 -26.98 -2.21 -2.85
C GLY A 42 -26.15 -1.73 -1.65
N ARG A 43 -24.94 -2.27 -1.46
CA ARG A 43 -24.07 -2.02 -0.31
C ARG A 43 -22.70 -1.54 -0.79
N GLN A 44 -22.07 -0.67 0.00
CA GLN A 44 -20.67 -0.29 -0.22
C GLN A 44 -19.73 -1.51 -0.01
N PRO A 45 -18.61 -1.63 -0.73
CA PRO A 45 -17.73 -2.81 -0.67
C PRO A 45 -16.78 -2.83 0.53
N PHE A 46 -16.51 -1.67 1.12
CA PHE A 46 -15.64 -1.47 2.28
C PHE A 46 -16.20 -0.39 3.20
N GLN A 47 -15.91 -0.47 4.50
CA GLN A 47 -16.32 0.55 5.48
C GLN A 47 -15.39 1.76 5.48
N ASN A 48 -14.08 1.54 5.32
CA ASN A 48 -13.06 2.58 5.35
C ASN A 48 -12.16 2.49 4.11
N VAL A 49 -11.60 3.63 3.71
CA VAL A 49 -10.54 3.71 2.70
C VAL A 49 -9.35 4.46 3.29
N LEU A 50 -8.21 3.80 3.39
CA LEU A 50 -6.94 4.38 3.77
C LEU A 50 -6.11 4.67 2.51
N ILE A 51 -5.91 5.95 2.23
CA ILE A 51 -5.09 6.40 1.10
C ILE A 51 -3.69 6.72 1.58
N HIS A 52 -2.70 5.98 1.07
CA HIS A 52 -1.29 6.28 1.28
C HIS A 52 -0.69 6.98 0.06
N GLY A 53 0.44 7.67 0.26
CA GLY A 53 1.21 8.24 -0.84
C GLY A 53 1.98 7.19 -1.63
N LEU A 54 2.71 7.65 -2.63
CA LEU A 54 3.56 6.83 -3.49
C LEU A 54 5.01 6.88 -3.03
N ILE A 55 5.74 5.81 -3.34
CA ILE A 55 7.20 5.82 -3.23
C ILE A 55 7.79 6.52 -4.46
N ARG A 56 8.66 7.48 -4.19
CA ARG A 56 9.41 8.28 -5.16
C ARG A 56 10.88 7.89 -5.11
N ASP A 57 11.58 8.01 -6.22
CA ASP A 57 13.04 7.87 -6.23
C ASP A 57 13.72 9.02 -5.45
N GLU A 58 15.04 8.98 -5.34
CA GLU A 58 15.83 9.97 -4.60
C GLU A 58 15.65 11.41 -5.17
N GLU A 59 15.41 11.52 -6.47
CA GLU A 59 15.14 12.78 -7.17
C GLU A 59 13.66 13.24 -7.04
N GLY A 60 12.80 12.44 -6.40
CA GLY A 60 11.38 12.75 -6.19
C GLY A 60 10.47 12.36 -7.36
N ARG A 61 10.97 11.67 -8.38
CA ARG A 61 10.16 11.17 -9.52
C ARG A 61 9.36 9.94 -9.09
N LYS A 62 8.20 9.73 -9.72
CA LYS A 62 7.42 8.50 -9.50
C LYS A 62 8.27 7.30 -9.91
N MET A 63 8.38 6.30 -9.05
CA MET A 63 8.98 5.03 -9.45
C MET A 63 8.09 4.35 -10.49
N SER A 64 8.67 3.93 -11.60
CA SER A 64 7.95 3.18 -12.63
C SER A 64 8.88 2.30 -13.45
N LYS A 65 8.34 1.22 -14.00
CA LYS A 65 9.08 0.34 -14.91
C LYS A 65 9.57 1.07 -16.16
N SER A 66 8.78 2.00 -16.69
CA SER A 66 9.12 2.77 -17.90
C SER A 66 10.28 3.75 -17.70
N LEU A 67 10.40 4.36 -16.50
CA LEU A 67 11.56 5.21 -16.18
C LEU A 67 12.79 4.40 -15.75
N GLY A 68 12.64 3.10 -15.46
CA GLY A 68 13.74 2.26 -14.99
C GLY A 68 14.31 2.68 -13.63
N ASN A 69 13.60 3.52 -12.88
CA ASN A 69 14.02 4.07 -11.58
C ASN A 69 13.40 3.32 -10.38
N GLY A 70 12.87 2.12 -10.63
CA GLY A 70 12.35 1.26 -9.58
C GLY A 70 13.50 0.63 -8.80
N ILE A 71 13.37 0.58 -7.48
CA ILE A 71 14.26 -0.19 -6.61
C ILE A 71 13.58 -1.52 -6.31
N ASP A 72 14.30 -2.62 -6.52
CA ASP A 72 13.76 -3.94 -6.19
C ASP A 72 13.72 -4.08 -4.65
N PRO A 73 12.54 -4.33 -4.05
CA PRO A 73 12.46 -4.57 -2.62
C PRO A 73 13.30 -5.76 -2.17
N MET A 74 13.53 -6.76 -3.02
CA MET A 74 14.34 -7.92 -2.67
C MET A 74 15.81 -7.57 -2.48
N ASP A 75 16.38 -6.72 -3.35
CA ASP A 75 17.75 -6.23 -3.19
C ASP A 75 17.94 -5.46 -1.88
N VAL A 76 16.93 -4.68 -1.48
CA VAL A 76 16.94 -3.94 -0.21
C VAL A 76 16.82 -4.89 0.98
N ILE A 77 15.96 -5.91 0.89
CA ILE A 77 15.80 -6.94 1.93
C ILE A 77 17.10 -7.73 2.12
N ASP A 78 17.78 -8.12 1.04
CA ASP A 78 19.04 -8.85 1.13
C ASP A 78 20.14 -8.01 1.80
N LYS A 79 20.12 -6.69 1.60
CA LYS A 79 21.11 -5.77 2.19
C LYS A 79 20.79 -5.34 3.63
N TYR A 80 19.53 -5.05 3.93
CA TYR A 80 19.11 -4.40 5.19
C TYR A 80 18.16 -5.24 6.05
N GLY A 81 17.59 -6.30 5.50
CA GLY A 81 16.57 -7.11 6.16
C GLY A 81 15.15 -6.56 5.99
N THR A 82 14.17 -7.47 6.09
CA THR A 82 12.74 -7.19 5.91
C THR A 82 12.21 -6.16 6.91
N ASP A 83 12.64 -6.24 8.17
CA ASP A 83 12.11 -5.36 9.22
C ASP A 83 12.57 -3.92 9.03
N SER A 84 13.80 -3.70 8.58
CA SER A 84 14.30 -2.36 8.25
C SER A 84 13.53 -1.74 7.09
N LEU A 85 13.24 -2.50 6.03
CA LEU A 85 12.41 -2.02 4.92
C LEU A 85 10.97 -1.69 5.37
N ARG A 86 10.34 -2.56 6.17
CA ARG A 86 8.98 -2.32 6.68
C ARG A 86 8.92 -1.11 7.60
N TRP A 87 9.93 -0.95 8.46
CA TRP A 87 10.04 0.21 9.34
C TRP A 87 10.21 1.50 8.54
N PHE A 88 11.11 1.50 7.56
CA PHE A 88 11.31 2.62 6.64
C PHE A 88 10.00 3.05 5.97
N LEU A 89 9.26 2.09 5.39
CA LEU A 89 8.01 2.37 4.68
C LEU A 89 6.89 2.86 5.60
N SER A 90 6.89 2.41 6.87
CA SER A 90 5.81 2.72 7.83
C SER A 90 6.05 4.02 8.59
N ASN A 91 7.31 4.40 8.81
CA ASN A 91 7.71 5.56 9.61
C ASN A 91 8.18 6.76 8.75
N GLY A 92 8.40 6.55 7.45
CA GLY A 92 9.06 7.52 6.56
C GLY A 92 8.23 8.71 6.08
N SER A 93 6.92 8.74 6.34
CA SER A 93 6.02 9.84 5.92
C SER A 93 4.79 9.99 6.81
N ALA A 94 4.26 11.22 6.86
CA ALA A 94 2.89 11.44 7.33
C ALA A 94 1.87 10.70 6.44
N PRO A 95 0.76 10.18 7.01
CA PRO A 95 -0.28 9.51 6.25
C PRO A 95 -0.74 10.34 5.04
N GLY A 96 -0.83 9.70 3.87
CA GLY A 96 -1.25 10.32 2.61
C GLY A 96 -0.17 11.12 1.85
N GLN A 97 1.02 11.31 2.42
CA GLN A 97 2.14 11.95 1.74
C GLN A 97 3.04 10.94 1.02
N ASP A 98 3.66 11.38 -0.07
CA ASP A 98 4.64 10.58 -0.79
C ASP A 98 5.94 10.44 0.03
N VAL A 99 6.57 9.26 -0.06
CA VAL A 99 7.86 8.98 0.56
C VAL A 99 8.92 8.99 -0.53
N ARG A 100 10.02 9.72 -0.32
CA ARG A 100 11.22 9.53 -1.14
C ARG A 100 12.06 8.40 -0.55
N PHE A 101 12.37 7.42 -1.39
CA PHE A 101 13.37 6.42 -1.06
C PHE A 101 14.73 7.12 -0.90
N SER A 102 15.49 6.71 0.11
CA SER A 102 16.83 7.20 0.37
C SER A 102 17.58 6.16 1.19
N TYR A 103 18.79 5.82 0.74
CA TYR A 103 19.64 4.89 1.49
C TYR A 103 20.03 5.44 2.87
N GLU A 104 20.17 6.76 3.04
CA GLU A 104 20.43 7.37 4.35
C GLU A 104 19.31 7.07 5.36
N LYS A 105 18.04 7.18 4.93
CA LYS A 105 16.89 6.81 5.77
C LYS A 105 16.77 5.31 5.99
N MET A 106 17.25 4.51 5.04
CA MET A 106 17.33 3.05 5.18
C MET A 106 18.37 2.66 6.23
N ASP A 107 19.55 3.27 6.19
CA ASP A 107 20.62 3.08 7.18
C ASP A 107 20.13 3.47 8.58
N ALA A 108 19.39 4.58 8.71
CA ALA A 108 18.77 4.97 9.97
C ALA A 108 17.75 3.93 10.48
N SER A 109 16.94 3.37 9.58
CA SER A 109 15.97 2.31 9.89
C SER A 109 16.66 1.02 10.33
N TRP A 110 17.74 0.65 9.65
CA TRP A 110 18.57 -0.51 9.99
C TRP A 110 19.27 -0.35 11.33
N ASN A 111 19.87 0.82 11.60
CA ASN A 111 20.48 1.13 12.90
C ASN A 111 19.47 1.07 14.04
N PHE A 112 18.23 1.52 13.82
CA PHE A 112 17.16 1.42 14.82
C PHE A 112 16.79 -0.04 15.09
N ILE A 113 16.58 -0.84 14.05
CA ILE A 113 16.22 -2.26 14.19
C ILE A 113 17.36 -3.05 14.88
N ASN A 114 18.61 -2.87 14.44
CA ASN A 114 19.80 -3.47 15.07
C ASN A 114 19.99 -3.06 16.53
N LYS A 115 19.40 -1.92 16.95
CA LYS A 115 19.47 -1.49 18.33
C LYS A 115 18.46 -2.23 19.21
N ILE A 116 17.34 -2.68 18.63
CA ILE A 116 16.35 -3.50 19.33
C ILE A 116 16.88 -4.92 19.51
N TRP A 117 17.53 -5.51 18.50
CA TRP A 117 18.18 -6.82 18.61
C TRP A 117 19.38 -6.99 17.67
#